data_AF-A0A7J3DL40-F1
#
_entry.id   AF-A0A7J3DL40-F1
#
_cell.length_a   1.000
_cell.length_b   1.000
_cell.length_c   1.000
_cell.angle_alpha   90.00
_cell.angle_beta   90.00
_cell.angle_gamma   90.00
#
_symmetry.space_group_name_H-M   'P 1'
#
loop_
_entity.id
_entity.type
_entity.pdbx_description
1 polymer ?
#
loop_
_entity_poly.entity_id
_entity_poly.type
_entity_poly.pdbx_seq_one_letter_code
_entity_poly.pdbx_strand_id
1 'polypeptide(L)'
;MIKQKSRLIFGIVAVLILVLAALLISLFQQAQRSKIPADKYCEKDADCACGVHIESGNCFYGNKNYVNVMQQCPDFCTGIHGRFVIKCIDNECKQVFGKIA
;
A
#
# COMPACT_ATOMS: atom_id res chain seq x y z
N MET A 1 3.35 10.74 57.56
CA MET A 1 4.25 10.62 56.37
C MET A 1 3.80 9.58 55.31
N ILE A 2 2.57 9.04 55.37
CA ILE A 2 2.13 7.96 54.45
C ILE A 2 1.51 8.50 53.14
N LYS A 3 0.93 9.71 53.17
CA LYS A 3 0.17 10.30 52.05
C LYS A 3 1.03 10.69 50.84
N GLN A 4 2.34 10.94 51.02
CA GLN A 4 3.25 11.40 49.95
C GLN A 4 3.80 10.23 49.11
N LYS A 5 4.06 9.07 49.73
CA LYS A 5 4.53 7.85 49.02
C LYS A 5 3.47 7.28 48.07
N SER A 6 2.19 7.39 48.46
CA SER A 6 1.07 6.93 47.62
C SER A 6 0.99 7.67 46.28
N ARG A 7 1.16 9.00 46.27
CA ARG A 7 1.14 9.81 45.03
C ARG A 7 2.27 9.45 44.06
N LEU A 8 3.44 9.11 44.58
CA LEU A 8 4.59 8.69 43.77
C LEU A 8 4.34 7.34 43.08
N ILE A 9 3.74 6.39 43.80
CA ILE A 9 3.41 5.06 43.27
C ILE A 9 2.35 5.16 42.17
N PHE A 10 1.31 5.97 42.36
CA PHE A 10 0.29 6.19 41.32
C PHE A 10 0.88 6.78 40.03
N GLY A 11 1.84 7.72 40.14
CA GLY A 11 2.53 8.27 38.98
C GLY A 11 3.32 7.23 38.20
N ILE A 12 4.09 6.38 38.88
CA ILE A 12 4.90 5.32 38.25
C ILE A 12 4.01 4.29 37.54
N VAL A 13 2.92 3.88 38.18
CA VAL A 13 1.96 2.92 37.61
C VAL A 13 1.28 3.48 36.35
N ALA A 14 0.88 4.75 36.37
CA ALA A 14 0.27 5.40 35.21
C ALA A 14 1.25 5.46 34.00
N VAL A 15 2.52 5.80 34.24
CA VAL A 15 3.55 5.83 33.20
C VAL A 15 3.80 4.44 32.61
N LEU A 16 3.89 3.40 33.46
CA LEU A 16 4.08 2.01 33.01
C LEU A 16 2.91 1.53 32.14
N ILE A 17 1.66 1.85 32.51
CA ILE A 17 0.48 1.51 31.72
C ILE A 17 0.51 2.20 30.35
N LEU A 18 0.87 3.48 30.30
CA LEU A 18 0.98 4.22 29.04
C LEU A 18 2.07 3.65 28.11
N VAL A 19 3.22 3.26 28.67
CA VAL A 19 4.30 2.62 27.90
C VAL A 19 3.88 1.25 27.37
N LEU A 20 3.23 0.43 28.20
CA LEU A 20 2.69 -0.88 27.78
C LEU A 20 1.62 -0.73 26.69
N ALA A 21 0.71 0.24 26.82
CA ALA A 21 -0.30 0.52 25.81
C ALA A 21 0.34 0.95 24.48
N ALA A 22 1.36 1.82 24.51
CA ALA A 22 2.07 2.25 23.31
C ALA A 22 2.77 1.08 22.58
N LEU A 23 3.41 0.18 23.33
CA LEU A 23 4.05 -1.02 22.78
C LEU A 23 3.04 -1.98 22.12
N LEU A 24 1.87 -2.17 22.74
CA LEU A 24 0.78 -2.99 22.17
C LEU A 24 0.22 -2.37 20.88
N ILE A 25 0.08 -1.04 20.82
CA ILE A 25 -0.38 -0.33 19.62
C ILE A 25 0.60 -0.51 18.45
N SER A 26 1.91 -0.45 18.70
CA SER A 26 2.93 -0.66 17.66
C SER A 26 2.94 -2.07 17.08
N LEU A 27 2.66 -3.09 17.91
CA LEU A 27 2.51 -4.47 17.45
C LEU A 27 1.26 -4.65 16.57
N PHE A 28 0.16 -3.96 16.89
CA PHE A 28 -1.09 -4.06 16.14
C PHE A 28 -1.00 -3.48 14.73
N GLN A 29 -0.19 -2.44 14.52
CA GLN A 29 0.01 -1.82 13.20
C GLN A 29 0.69 -2.75 12.19
N GLN A 30 1.51 -3.70 12.64
CA GLN A 30 2.21 -4.61 11.73
C GLN A 30 1.27 -5.63 11.07
N ALA A 31 0.16 -5.97 11.71
CA ALA A 31 -0.79 -6.97 11.20
C ALA A 31 -1.69 -6.46 10.05
N GLN A 32 -1.75 -5.14 9.81
CA GLN A 32 -2.59 -4.54 8.76
C GLN A 32 -1.84 -4.23 7.45
N ARG A 33 -0.56 -4.62 7.37
CA ARG A 33 0.33 -4.47 6.21
C ARG A 33 0.41 -5.84 5.54
N SER A 34 -0.21 -6.18 4.41
CA SER A 34 -0.68 -5.39 3.27
C SER A 34 -1.54 -6.34 2.43
N LYS A 35 -2.86 -6.17 2.43
CA LYS A 35 -3.70 -6.91 1.47
C LYS A 35 -3.69 -6.13 0.15
N ILE A 36 -2.80 -6.50 -0.75
CA ILE A 36 -2.79 -5.97 -2.12
C ILE A 36 -4.14 -6.35 -2.75
N PRO A 37 -4.89 -5.39 -3.32
CA PRO A 37 -6.16 -5.70 -3.94
C PRO A 37 -5.94 -6.56 -5.19
N ALA A 38 -6.88 -7.45 -5.49
CA ALA A 38 -6.70 -8.50 -6.50
C ALA A 38 -6.49 -7.92 -7.91
N ASP A 39 -7.08 -6.76 -8.18
CA ASP A 39 -6.93 -5.98 -9.42
C ASP A 39 -5.55 -5.34 -9.59
N LYS A 40 -4.74 -5.25 -8.53
CA LYS A 40 -3.35 -4.79 -8.56
C LYS A 40 -2.33 -5.90 -8.35
N TYR A 41 -2.75 -7.06 -7.87
CA TYR A 41 -1.84 -8.17 -7.55
C TYR A 41 -1.18 -8.76 -8.81
N CYS A 42 0.09 -9.12 -8.71
CA CYS A 42 0.83 -9.76 -9.80
C CYS A 42 1.89 -10.75 -9.27
N GLU A 43 2.30 -11.70 -10.11
CA GLU A 43 3.44 -12.57 -9.85
C GLU A 43 4.65 -12.20 -10.71
N LYS A 44 4.39 -11.66 -11.91
CA LYS A 44 5.41 -11.21 -12.87
C LYS A 44 4.93 -10.00 -13.66
N ASP A 45 5.86 -9.30 -14.30
CA ASP A 45 5.57 -8.13 -15.14
C ASP A 45 4.49 -8.38 -16.20
N ALA A 46 4.48 -9.58 -16.80
CA ALA A 46 3.52 -9.98 -17.84
C ALA A 46 2.07 -10.18 -17.33
N ASP A 47 1.86 -10.09 -16.02
CA ASP A 47 0.52 -10.07 -15.43
C ASP A 47 -0.04 -8.65 -15.35
N CYS A 48 0.82 -7.63 -15.47
CA CYS A 48 0.40 -6.24 -15.44
C CYS A 48 0.04 -5.74 -16.84
N ALA A 49 -1.06 -5.00 -16.93
CA ALA A 49 -1.50 -4.33 -18.14
C ALA A 49 -1.98 -2.91 -17.82
N CYS A 50 -2.15 -2.12 -18.87
CA CYS A 50 -2.73 -0.78 -18.77
C CYS A 50 -3.76 -0.58 -19.88
N GLY A 51 -4.86 0.11 -19.53
CA GLY A 51 -6.02 0.29 -20.38
C GLY A 51 -7.18 0.83 -19.55
N VAL A 52 -8.37 0.27 -19.72
CA VAL A 52 -9.56 0.64 -18.95
C VAL A 52 -9.92 -0.47 -17.96
N HIS A 53 -10.26 -0.12 -16.72
CA HIS A 53 -10.75 -1.08 -15.73
C HIS A 53 -12.11 -1.64 -16.18
N ILE A 54 -12.23 -2.97 -16.25
CA ILE A 54 -13.38 -3.65 -16.84
C ILE A 54 -14.69 -3.27 -16.14
N GLU A 55 -14.68 -3.09 -14.81
CA GLU A 55 -15.90 -2.79 -14.05
C GLU A 55 -16.22 -1.30 -13.97
N SER A 56 -15.21 -0.43 -13.87
CA SER A 56 -15.43 0.99 -13.57
C SER A 56 -15.41 1.88 -14.81
N GLY A 57 -14.89 1.37 -15.94
CA GLY A 57 -14.77 2.14 -17.18
C GLY A 57 -13.70 3.24 -17.14
N ASN A 58 -12.91 3.34 -16.06
CA ASN A 58 -11.87 4.35 -15.90
C ASN A 58 -10.50 3.85 -16.36
N CYS A 59 -9.63 4.76 -16.79
CA CYS A 59 -8.24 4.42 -17.08
C CYS A 59 -7.54 3.82 -15.84
N PHE A 60 -6.89 2.69 -16.05
CA PHE A 60 -6.35 1.86 -14.97
C PHE A 60 -5.15 1.03 -15.43
N TYR A 61 -4.24 0.77 -14.50
CA TYR A 61 -3.16 -0.19 -14.65
C TYR A 61 -3.25 -1.19 -13.50
N GLY A 62 -2.98 -2.46 -13.76
CA GLY A 62 -3.12 -3.51 -12.76
C GLY A 62 -3.04 -4.88 -13.39
N ASN A 63 -3.52 -5.88 -12.68
CA ASN A 63 -3.62 -7.24 -13.17
C ASN A 63 -4.46 -7.27 -14.46
N LYS A 64 -3.91 -7.85 -15.53
CA LYS A 64 -4.51 -7.88 -16.87
C LYS A 64 -5.91 -8.49 -16.92
N ASN A 65 -6.28 -9.33 -15.95
CA ASN A 65 -7.62 -9.90 -15.87
C ASN A 65 -8.69 -8.87 -15.53
N TYR A 66 -8.29 -7.69 -15.04
CA TYR A 66 -9.17 -6.57 -14.66
C TYR A 66 -9.04 -5.39 -15.63
N VAL A 67 -8.22 -5.52 -16.69
CA VAL A 67 -7.92 -4.44 -17.64
C VAL A 67 -8.39 -4.82 -19.04
N ASN A 68 -9.24 -3.98 -19.62
CA ASN A 68 -9.54 -4.01 -21.03
C ASN A 68 -8.40 -3.33 -21.81
N VAL A 69 -7.49 -4.15 -22.35
CA VAL A 69 -6.34 -3.69 -23.16
C VAL A 69 -6.71 -3.24 -24.58
N MET A 70 -7.94 -3.52 -25.03
CA MET A 70 -8.42 -3.02 -26.33
C MET A 70 -8.77 -1.52 -26.26
N GLN A 71 -9.07 -1.01 -25.07
CA GLN A 71 -9.31 0.41 -24.82
C GLN A 71 -8.07 1.05 -24.22
N GLN A 72 -7.38 1.84 -25.03
CA GLN A 72 -6.08 2.41 -24.69
C GLN A 72 -6.24 3.74 -23.93
N CYS A 73 -5.41 3.92 -22.89
CA CYS A 73 -5.28 5.16 -22.13
C CYS A 73 -3.80 5.64 -22.16
N PRO A 74 -3.28 6.08 -23.33
CA PRO A 74 -1.84 6.29 -23.53
C PRO A 74 -1.23 7.28 -22.53
N ASP A 75 -1.90 8.42 -22.31
CA ASP A 75 -1.42 9.45 -21.37
C ASP A 75 -1.34 8.95 -19.93
N PHE A 76 -2.24 8.05 -19.54
CA PHE A 76 -2.23 7.44 -18.21
C PHE A 76 -1.17 6.34 -18.10
N CYS A 77 -1.04 5.51 -19.15
CA CYS A 77 -0.17 4.33 -19.14
C CYS A 77 1.31 4.70 -19.22
N THR A 78 1.67 5.57 -20.16
CA THR A 78 3.06 5.94 -20.43
C THR A 78 3.42 7.31 -19.87
N GLY A 79 2.42 8.09 -19.41
CA GLY A 79 2.60 9.49 -19.06
C GLY A 79 2.72 10.37 -20.30
N ILE A 80 2.57 11.68 -20.12
CA ILE A 80 2.75 12.68 -21.19
C ILE A 80 4.14 12.57 -21.85
N HIS A 81 5.16 12.19 -21.08
CA HIS A 81 6.52 12.01 -21.59
C HIS A 81 6.79 10.63 -22.22
N GLY A 82 5.85 9.69 -22.15
CA GLY A 82 6.02 8.35 -22.72
C GLY A 82 7.02 7.45 -21.99
N ARG A 83 7.36 7.76 -20.73
CA ARG A 83 8.47 7.11 -19.99
C ARG A 83 8.02 6.16 -18.89
N PHE A 84 6.72 6.09 -18.60
CA PHE A 84 6.23 5.16 -17.62
C PHE A 84 6.09 3.76 -18.19
N VAL A 85 6.50 2.79 -17.38
CA VAL A 85 6.29 1.36 -17.62
C VAL A 85 5.61 0.76 -16.40
N ILE A 86 4.76 -0.24 -16.61
CA ILE A 86 4.13 -0.97 -15.51
C ILE A 86 4.96 -2.21 -15.21
N LYS A 87 5.28 -2.40 -13.94
CA LYS A 87 6.13 -3.50 -13.44
C LYS A 87 5.48 -4.16 -12.24
N CYS A 88 5.76 -5.46 -12.07
CA CYS A 88 5.38 -6.18 -10.89
C CYS A 88 6.46 -6.03 -9.82
N ILE A 89 6.16 -5.29 -8.75
CA ILE A 89 7.12 -5.00 -7.67
C ILE A 89 6.42 -5.26 -6.34
N ASP A 90 6.99 -6.14 -5.52
CA ASP A 90 6.39 -6.59 -4.25
C ASP A 90 4.97 -7.15 -4.43
N ASN A 91 4.77 -7.96 -5.48
CA ASN A 91 3.48 -8.55 -5.86
C ASN A 91 2.37 -7.53 -6.21
N GLU A 92 2.73 -6.29 -6.51
CA GLU A 92 1.81 -5.23 -6.93
C GLU A 92 2.25 -4.63 -8.28
N CYS A 93 1.30 -4.43 -9.18
CA CYS A 93 1.52 -3.69 -10.42
C CYS A 93 1.74 -2.21 -10.09
N LYS A 94 2.98 -1.74 -10.24
CA LYS A 94 3.38 -0.35 -10.00
C LYS A 94 3.82 0.31 -11.29
N GLN A 95 3.49 1.59 -11.41
CA GLN A 95 4.01 2.44 -12.48
C GLN A 95 5.37 3.00 -12.07
N VAL A 96 6.39 2.77 -12.89
CA VAL A 96 7.76 3.24 -12.64
C VAL A 96 8.32 3.92 -13.87
N PHE A 97 9.34 4.76 -13.70
CA PHE A 97 10.08 5.33 -14.81
C PHE A 97 10.96 4.25 -15.46
N GLY A 98 10.69 3.94 -16.73
CA GLY A 98 11.49 3.06 -17.55
C GLY A 98 12.47 3.83 -18.43
N LYS A 99 13.69 3.30 -18.61
CA LYS A 99 14.52 3.66 -19.76
C LYS A 99 13.95 2.91 -20.96
N ILE A 100 13.56 3.64 -22.00
CA ILE A 100 13.31 3.05 -23.32
C ILE A 100 14.67 2.53 -23.81
N ALA A 101 14.79 1.22 -23.91
CA ALA A 101 15.96 0.57 -24.52
C ALA A 101 15.90 0.73 -26.04
#